data_AF-A0A1G6UK04-F1
#
_entry.id   AF-A0A1G6UK04-F1
#
_cell.length_a   1.000
_cell.length_b   1.000
_cell.length_c   1.000
_cell.angle_alpha   90.00
_cell.angle_beta   90.00
_cell.angle_gamma   90.00
#
_symmetry.space_group_name_H-M   'P 1'
#
loop_
_entity.id
_entity.type
_entity.pdbx_description
1 polymer ?
#
loop_
_entity_poly.entity_id
_entity_poly.type
_entity_poly.pdbx_seq_one_letter_code
_entity_poly.pdbx_strand_id
1 'polypeptide(L)'
;MAALALGALAVAVAATGCSSDESTDAATEASVDQQAAVDTLSSYYSAFGTGDGAKACGYLDPELAAKLATTGPDGTCPAAVQGGHDRAGAEALSKLADLKYDATQVVVEGDTAKLATKDVAELNGKSTDSTAQIVLQRDGDGWKIVDLG
;
A
#
# COMPACT_ATOMS: atom_id res chain seq x y z
N MET A 1 -31.97 1.97 69.98
CA MET A 1 -31.19 3.15 69.57
C MET A 1 -30.98 3.06 68.06
N ALA A 2 -31.31 4.15 67.36
CA ALA A 2 -30.94 4.58 65.99
C ALA A 2 -30.94 3.51 64.86
N ALA A 3 -31.89 3.52 63.91
CA ALA A 3 -32.10 4.48 62.80
C ALA A 3 -31.17 4.23 61.59
N LEU A 4 -31.75 3.86 60.44
CA LEU A 4 -31.83 4.71 59.23
C LEU A 4 -32.29 3.91 57.99
N ALA A 5 -33.29 4.47 57.32
CA ALA A 5 -33.87 4.04 56.05
C ALA A 5 -33.04 4.53 54.85
N LEU A 6 -33.12 3.83 53.71
CA LEU A 6 -32.93 4.29 52.31
C LEU A 6 -33.07 3.00 51.45
N GLY A 7 -33.89 2.87 50.42
CA GLY A 7 -34.40 3.87 49.51
C GLY A 7 -33.87 3.60 48.10
N ALA A 8 -34.67 2.86 47.31
CA ALA A 8 -34.90 3.03 45.87
C ALA A 8 -34.02 2.37 44.78
N LEU A 9 -34.74 2.17 43.67
CA LEU A 9 -34.38 2.01 42.26
C LEU A 9 -34.06 0.60 41.72
N ALA A 10 -35.13 -0.02 41.22
CA ALA A 10 -35.09 -0.93 40.08
C ALA A 10 -34.66 -0.18 38.82
N VAL A 11 -33.59 -0.63 38.17
CA VAL A 11 -33.25 -0.26 36.80
C VAL A 11 -33.62 -1.45 35.92
N ALA A 12 -34.76 -1.34 35.24
CA ALA A 12 -35.10 -2.23 34.14
C ALA A 12 -34.18 -1.90 32.96
N VAL A 13 -33.16 -2.73 32.74
CA VAL A 13 -32.35 -2.65 31.52
C VAL A 13 -33.19 -3.24 30.39
N ALA A 14 -33.79 -2.37 29.60
CA ALA A 14 -34.31 -2.71 28.29
C ALA A 14 -33.11 -3.10 27.41
N ALA A 15 -32.92 -4.40 27.19
CA ALA A 15 -32.02 -4.91 26.17
C ALA A 15 -32.68 -4.70 24.79
N THR A 16 -32.66 -3.45 24.32
CA THR A 16 -32.77 -3.15 22.88
C THR A 16 -31.55 -3.77 22.19
N GLY A 17 -31.81 -4.65 21.23
CA GLY A 17 -30.80 -5.43 20.53
C GLY A 17 -29.65 -4.58 19.99
N CYS A 18 -28.44 -4.90 20.43
CA CYS A 18 -27.21 -4.53 19.75
C CYS A 18 -27.05 -5.45 18.53
N SER A 19 -27.35 -4.93 17.35
CA SER A 19 -26.68 -5.39 16.12
C SER A 19 -25.36 -4.65 16.05
N SER A 20 -24.31 -5.22 16.64
CA SER A 20 -22.97 -4.59 16.74
C SER A 20 -21.85 -5.53 16.28
N ASP A 21 -22.12 -6.41 15.32
CA ASP A 21 -21.12 -7.35 14.78
C ASP A 21 -20.59 -6.95 13.39
N GLU A 22 -21.18 -5.99 12.69
CA GLU A 22 -20.82 -5.71 11.28
C GLU A 22 -19.66 -4.69 11.10
N SER A 23 -19.34 -3.90 12.13
CA SER A 23 -18.37 -2.79 12.00
C SER A 23 -16.92 -3.16 12.32
N THR A 24 -16.66 -4.28 12.98
CA THR A 24 -15.29 -4.71 13.33
C THR A 24 -14.65 -5.52 12.21
N ASP A 25 -15.44 -6.31 11.48
CA ASP A 25 -14.96 -7.15 10.39
C ASP A 25 -14.46 -6.28 9.22
N ALA A 26 -15.29 -5.35 8.75
CA ALA A 26 -14.95 -4.45 7.63
C ALA A 26 -13.74 -3.53 7.91
N ALA A 27 -13.57 -3.04 9.15
CA ALA A 27 -12.42 -2.23 9.52
C ALA A 27 -11.12 -3.06 9.54
N THR A 28 -11.21 -4.33 9.93
CA THR A 28 -10.08 -5.25 9.93
C THR A 28 -9.70 -5.62 8.50
N GLU A 29 -10.66 -5.97 7.65
CA GLU A 29 -10.43 -6.26 6.23
C GLU A 29 -9.81 -5.08 5.48
N ALA A 30 -10.31 -3.85 5.69
CA ALA A 30 -9.72 -2.66 5.08
C ALA A 30 -8.26 -2.45 5.48
N SER A 31 -7.92 -2.68 6.75
CA SER A 31 -6.53 -2.56 7.23
C SER A 31 -5.60 -3.65 6.68
N VAL A 32 -6.11 -4.86 6.48
CA VAL A 32 -5.37 -5.97 5.86
C VAL A 32 -5.10 -5.66 4.38
N ASP A 33 -6.09 -5.14 3.66
CA ASP A 33 -5.94 -4.79 2.25
C ASP A 33 -4.99 -3.61 2.03
N GLN A 34 -5.06 -2.59 2.88
CA GLN A 34 -4.10 -1.49 2.89
C GLN A 34 -2.67 -1.99 3.11
N GLN A 35 -2.48 -2.89 4.08
CA GLN A 35 -1.16 -3.47 4.37
C GLN A 35 -0.68 -4.33 3.20
N ALA A 36 -1.54 -5.14 2.58
CA ALA A 36 -1.16 -5.96 1.43
C ALA A 36 -0.73 -5.12 0.21
N ALA A 37 -1.38 -3.97 -0.01
CA ALA A 37 -0.96 -3.02 -1.04
C ALA A 37 0.42 -2.41 -0.73
N VAL A 38 0.66 -2.01 0.53
CA VAL A 38 1.98 -1.55 0.99
C VAL A 38 3.06 -2.62 0.83
N ASP A 39 2.77 -3.86 1.20
CA ASP A 39 3.73 -4.97 1.13
C ASP A 39 4.10 -5.27 -0.32
N THR A 40 3.13 -5.20 -1.23
CA THR A 40 3.35 -5.33 -2.68
C THR A 40 4.32 -4.27 -3.18
N LEU A 41 4.07 -3.01 -2.82
CA LEU A 41 4.93 -1.90 -3.23
C LEU A 41 6.34 -1.98 -2.63
N SER A 42 6.42 -2.30 -1.33
CA SER A 42 7.68 -2.49 -0.62
C SER A 42 8.50 -3.61 -1.27
N SER A 43 7.83 -4.70 -1.67
CA SER A 43 8.49 -5.83 -2.32
C SER A 43 8.98 -5.49 -3.74
N TYR A 44 8.21 -4.68 -4.50
CA TYR A 44 8.65 -4.15 -5.78
C TYR A 44 9.93 -3.32 -5.64
N TYR A 45 9.94 -2.33 -4.76
CA TYR A 45 11.11 -1.46 -4.60
C TYR A 45 12.30 -2.15 -3.95
N SER A 46 12.05 -3.15 -3.09
CA SER A 46 13.12 -4.02 -2.59
C SER A 46 13.77 -4.81 -3.73
N ALA A 47 12.98 -5.40 -4.63
CA ALA A 47 13.50 -6.12 -5.80
C ALA A 47 14.21 -5.19 -6.79
N PHE A 48 13.66 -4.01 -7.05
CA PHE A 48 14.33 -2.95 -7.82
C PHE A 48 15.66 -2.56 -7.16
N GLY A 49 15.67 -2.38 -5.84
CA GLY A 49 16.85 -2.01 -5.05
C GLY A 49 17.98 -3.03 -5.13
N THR A 50 17.66 -4.31 -5.36
CA THR A 50 18.66 -5.39 -5.56
C THR A 50 18.96 -5.68 -7.02
N GLY A 51 18.35 -4.95 -7.96
CA GLY A 51 18.49 -5.20 -9.41
C GLY A 51 17.80 -6.50 -9.88
N ASP A 52 16.92 -7.09 -9.07
CA ASP A 52 16.18 -8.30 -9.44
C ASP A 52 14.98 -7.92 -10.33
N GLY A 53 15.27 -7.70 -11.61
CA GLY A 53 14.27 -7.27 -12.58
C GLY A 53 13.14 -8.27 -12.78
N ALA A 54 13.41 -9.57 -12.66
CA ALA A 54 12.37 -10.60 -12.80
C ALA A 54 11.38 -10.53 -11.64
N LYS A 55 11.87 -10.43 -10.41
CA LYS A 55 11.03 -10.30 -9.23
C LYS A 55 10.27 -8.98 -9.22
N ALA A 56 10.93 -7.87 -9.54
CA ALA A 56 10.29 -6.55 -9.60
C ALA A 56 9.13 -6.53 -10.62
N CYS A 57 9.37 -7.02 -11.84
CA CYS A 57 8.32 -7.09 -12.86
C CYS A 57 7.16 -8.02 -12.48
N GLY A 58 7.37 -8.99 -11.59
CA GLY A 58 6.31 -9.84 -11.05
C GLY A 58 5.24 -9.10 -10.23
N TYR A 59 5.57 -7.92 -9.69
CA TYR A 59 4.63 -7.06 -8.95
C TYR A 59 3.87 -6.07 -9.83
N LEU A 60 4.26 -5.95 -11.10
CA LEU A 60 3.61 -5.04 -12.04
C LEU A 60 2.45 -5.75 -12.74
N ASP A 61 1.45 -4.98 -13.14
CA ASP A 61 0.45 -5.46 -14.07
C ASP A 61 1.10 -5.70 -15.46
N PRO A 62 0.55 -6.61 -16.29
CA PRO A 62 1.11 -6.93 -17.59
C PRO A 62 1.24 -5.74 -18.55
N GLU A 63 0.32 -4.79 -18.53
CA GLU A 63 0.34 -3.59 -19.36
C GLU A 63 1.45 -2.63 -18.92
N LEU A 64 1.57 -2.33 -17.62
CA LEU A 64 2.68 -1.54 -17.11
C LEU A 64 4.03 -2.22 -17.34
N ALA A 65 4.13 -3.53 -17.14
CA ALA A 65 5.33 -4.30 -17.43
C ALA A 65 5.72 -4.21 -18.91
N ALA A 66 4.76 -4.32 -19.83
CA ALA A 66 4.98 -4.15 -21.26
C ALA A 66 5.42 -2.72 -21.61
N LYS A 67 4.83 -1.70 -20.98
CA LYS A 67 5.24 -0.30 -21.12
C LYS A 67 6.68 -0.10 -20.65
N LEU A 68 7.05 -0.61 -19.47
CA LEU A 68 8.42 -0.57 -18.97
C LEU A 68 9.40 -1.26 -19.93
N ALA A 69 9.00 -2.42 -20.49
CA ALA A 69 9.83 -3.18 -21.41
C ALA A 69 10.30 -2.37 -22.62
N THR A 70 9.49 -1.42 -23.10
CA THR A 70 9.86 -0.51 -24.21
C THR A 70 11.04 0.43 -23.90
N THR A 71 11.38 0.58 -22.62
CA THR A 71 12.49 1.44 -22.15
C THR A 71 13.78 0.66 -21.90
N GLY A 72 13.71 -0.68 -21.90
CA GLY A 72 14.85 -1.56 -21.66
C GLY A 72 15.67 -1.84 -22.93
N PRO A 73 16.98 -2.14 -22.80
CA PRO A 73 17.86 -2.35 -23.95
C PRO A 73 17.44 -3.53 -24.83
N ASP A 74 16.83 -4.56 -24.25
CA ASP A 74 16.44 -5.79 -24.94
C ASP A 74 14.92 -5.92 -25.10
N GLY A 75 14.16 -4.85 -24.84
CA GLY A 75 12.70 -4.86 -24.98
C GLY A 75 11.97 -5.72 -23.94
N THR A 76 12.60 -6.00 -22.79
CA THR A 76 11.99 -6.80 -21.71
C THR A 76 11.87 -5.98 -20.43
N CYS A 77 10.83 -6.27 -19.64
CA CYS A 77 10.62 -5.60 -18.35
C CYS A 77 11.81 -5.81 -17.38
N PRO A 78 12.34 -7.05 -17.21
CA PRO A 78 13.48 -7.26 -16.31
C PRO A 78 14.70 -6.43 -16.70
N ALA A 79 15.01 -6.32 -17.99
CA ALA A 79 16.13 -5.50 -18.47
C ALA A 79 15.88 -4.00 -18.25
N ALA A 80 14.63 -3.54 -18.39
CA ALA A 80 14.27 -2.16 -18.09
C ALA A 80 14.43 -1.83 -16.59
N VAL A 81 14.00 -2.72 -15.71
CA VAL A 81 14.19 -2.58 -14.26
C VAL A 81 15.69 -2.56 -13.91
N GLN A 82 16.46 -3.51 -14.44
CA GLN A 82 17.90 -3.56 -14.20
C GLN A 82 18.60 -2.29 -14.70
N GLY A 83 18.27 -1.82 -15.90
CA GLY A 83 18.80 -0.56 -16.41
C GLY A 83 18.32 0.68 -15.61
N GLY A 84 17.16 0.61 -14.97
CA GLY A 84 16.71 1.60 -13.98
C GLY A 84 17.55 1.58 -12.71
N HIS A 85 17.77 0.39 -12.15
CA HIS A 85 18.62 0.16 -10.98
C HIS A 85 20.05 0.69 -11.21
N ASP A 86 20.68 0.32 -12.33
CA ASP A 86 22.04 0.74 -12.68
C ASP A 86 22.17 2.26 -12.81
N ARG A 87 21.09 2.96 -13.20
CA ARG A 87 21.05 4.42 -13.36
C ARG A 87 20.69 5.17 -12.08
N ALA A 88 19.91 4.57 -11.18
CA ALA A 88 19.43 5.23 -9.96
C ALA A 88 20.59 5.72 -9.07
N GLY A 89 21.73 5.02 -9.11
CA GLY A 89 22.89 5.36 -8.31
C GLY A 89 22.71 5.07 -6.81
N ALA A 90 23.80 5.09 -6.06
CA ALA A 90 23.80 4.62 -4.67
C ALA A 90 22.89 5.43 -3.72
N GLU A 91 22.76 6.74 -3.94
CA GLU A 91 21.91 7.60 -3.10
C GLU A 91 20.43 7.24 -3.24
N ALA A 92 19.92 7.11 -4.48
CA ALA A 92 18.53 6.76 -4.72
C ALA A 92 18.22 5.34 -4.23
N LEU A 93 19.13 4.39 -4.42
CA LEU A 93 18.99 3.03 -3.91
C LEU A 93 18.98 2.97 -2.38
N SER A 94 19.76 3.84 -1.72
CA SER A 94 19.74 3.96 -0.25
C SER A 94 18.43 4.53 0.24
N LYS A 95 17.92 5.61 -0.40
CA LYS A 95 16.59 6.16 -0.09
C LYS A 95 15.49 5.12 -0.26
N LEU A 96 15.52 4.33 -1.34
CA LEU A 96 14.59 3.22 -1.58
C LEU A 96 14.61 2.18 -0.46
N ALA A 97 15.79 1.84 0.07
CA ALA A 97 15.92 0.89 1.18
C ALA A 97 15.34 1.45 2.50
N ASP A 98 15.39 2.77 2.69
CA ASP A 98 14.85 3.46 3.87
C ASP A 98 13.37 3.80 3.75
N LEU A 99 12.74 3.63 2.59
CA LEU A 99 11.32 3.91 2.40
C LEU A 99 10.47 3.07 3.35
N LYS A 100 9.63 3.77 4.11
CA LYS A 100 8.57 3.20 4.93
C LYS A 100 7.24 3.74 4.43
N TYR A 101 6.43 2.86 3.86
CA TYR A 101 5.07 3.21 3.49
C TYR A 101 4.16 3.01 4.69
N ASP A 102 3.36 4.02 4.97
CA ASP A 102 2.33 3.95 6.00
C ASP A 102 1.03 3.44 5.36
N ALA A 103 0.55 2.29 5.81
CA ALA A 103 -0.70 1.69 5.31
C ALA A 103 -1.91 2.62 5.49
N THR A 104 -1.88 3.52 6.48
CA THR A 104 -2.96 4.51 6.69
C THR A 104 -3.01 5.57 5.59
N GLN A 105 -1.95 5.70 4.78
CA GLN A 105 -1.91 6.59 3.62
C GLN A 105 -2.44 5.92 2.34
N VAL A 106 -2.78 4.63 2.41
CA VAL A 106 -3.40 3.90 1.30
C VAL A 106 -4.91 4.09 1.34
N VAL A 107 -5.47 4.60 0.25
CA VAL A 107 -6.92 4.65 0.03
C VAL A 107 -7.31 3.45 -0.83
N VAL A 108 -8.08 2.52 -0.26
CA VAL A 108 -8.62 1.35 -0.96
C VAL A 108 -10.08 1.60 -1.32
N GLU A 109 -10.41 1.49 -2.60
CA GLU A 109 -11.74 1.66 -3.18
C GLU A 109 -12.06 0.43 -4.03
N GLY A 110 -12.67 -0.60 -3.42
CA GLY A 110 -12.91 -1.88 -4.07
C GLY A 110 -11.61 -2.57 -4.50
N ASP A 111 -11.47 -2.82 -5.79
CA ASP A 111 -10.28 -3.48 -6.37
C ASP A 111 -9.14 -2.52 -6.71
N THR A 112 -9.19 -1.26 -6.24
CA THR A 112 -8.15 -0.27 -6.49
C THR A 112 -7.57 0.25 -5.18
N ALA A 113 -6.25 0.34 -5.09
CA ALA A 113 -5.54 0.99 -3.99
C ALA A 113 -4.69 2.14 -4.54
N LYS A 114 -4.73 3.28 -3.87
CA LYS A 114 -3.97 4.48 -4.25
C LYS A 114 -3.09 4.91 -3.09
N LEU A 115 -1.81 5.11 -3.34
CA LEU A 115 -0.84 5.63 -2.37
C LEU A 115 -0.19 6.90 -2.90
N ALA A 116 -0.31 7.98 -2.14
CA ALA A 116 0.39 9.23 -2.44
C ALA A 116 1.70 9.29 -1.64
N THR A 117 2.84 9.40 -2.32
CA THR A 117 4.17 9.43 -1.68
C THR A 117 5.05 10.52 -2.30
N LYS A 118 5.61 11.37 -1.43
CA LYS A 118 6.56 12.42 -1.83
C LYS A 118 7.93 11.83 -2.17
N ASP A 119 8.36 10.84 -1.39
CA ASP A 119 9.68 10.24 -1.56
C ASP A 119 9.80 9.52 -2.91
N VAL A 120 8.74 8.87 -3.39
CA VAL A 120 8.73 8.29 -4.74
C VAL A 120 8.68 9.37 -5.83
N ALA A 121 7.99 10.49 -5.59
CA ALA A 121 8.05 11.62 -6.52
C ALA A 121 9.49 12.14 -6.67
N GLU A 122 10.23 12.29 -5.56
CA GLU A 122 11.63 12.70 -5.58
C GLU A 122 12.50 11.69 -6.34
N LEU A 123 12.33 10.39 -6.08
CA LEU A 123 13.06 9.33 -6.78
C LEU A 123 12.75 9.26 -8.29
N ASN A 124 11.53 9.60 -8.68
CA ASN A 124 11.12 9.74 -10.08
C ASN A 124 11.54 11.09 -10.69
N GLY A 125 12.34 11.90 -9.99
CA GLY A 125 12.86 13.19 -10.47
C GLY A 125 11.83 14.32 -10.50
N LYS A 126 10.74 14.20 -9.75
CA LYS A 126 9.73 15.26 -9.59
C LYS A 126 10.13 16.22 -8.46
N SER A 127 9.52 17.40 -8.45
CA SER A 127 9.72 18.40 -7.38
C SER A 127 9.34 17.82 -6.02
N THR A 128 10.06 18.21 -4.96
CA THR A 128 9.76 17.85 -3.55
C THR A 128 8.40 18.34 -3.06
N ASP A 129 7.80 19.30 -3.76
CA ASP A 129 6.44 19.77 -3.52
C ASP A 129 5.36 18.88 -4.18
N SER A 130 5.77 17.96 -5.05
CA SER A 130 4.88 17.02 -5.74
C SER A 130 4.72 15.72 -4.95
N THR A 131 3.56 15.10 -5.10
CA THR A 131 3.33 13.71 -4.68
C THR A 131 3.22 12.85 -5.92
N ALA A 132 3.87 11.68 -5.89
CA ALA A 132 3.59 10.62 -6.86
C ALA A 132 2.36 9.86 -6.36
N GLN A 133 1.42 9.58 -7.26
CA GLN A 133 0.30 8.69 -6.95
C GLN A 133 0.60 7.34 -7.58
N ILE A 134 0.88 6.37 -6.73
CA ILE A 134 1.06 4.98 -7.11
C ILE A 134 -0.31 4.33 -7.05
N VAL A 135 -0.66 3.62 -8.11
CA VAL A 135 -1.96 2.94 -8.24
C VAL A 135 -1.71 1.45 -8.33
N LEU A 136 -2.41 0.71 -7.48
CA LEU A 136 -2.47 -0.74 -7.51
C LEU A 136 -3.88 -1.21 -7.82
N GLN A 137 -3.97 -2.31 -8.54
CA GLN A 137 -5.22 -2.98 -8.85
C GLN A 137 -5.16 -4.43 -8.37
N ARG A 138 -6.26 -4.93 -7.81
CA ARG A 138 -6.37 -6.33 -7.41
C ARG A 138 -6.56 -7.17 -8.66
N ASP A 139 -5.68 -8.15 -8.86
CA ASP A 139 -5.91 -9.31 -9.72
C ASP A 139 -6.15 -10.53 -8.81
N GLY A 140 -6.78 -11.60 -9.29
CA GLY A 140 -7.16 -12.76 -8.46
C GLY A 140 -6.03 -13.33 -7.57
N ASP A 141 -4.76 -13.10 -7.90
CA ASP A 141 -3.58 -13.53 -7.15
C ASP A 141 -3.04 -12.49 -6.14
N GLY A 142 -3.59 -11.28 -6.08
CA GLY A 142 -3.20 -10.21 -5.16
C GLY A 142 -3.16 -8.82 -5.79
N TRP A 143 -2.46 -7.88 -5.15
CA TRP A 143 -2.28 -6.53 -5.71
C TRP A 143 -1.19 -6.51 -6.78
N LYS A 144 -1.44 -5.76 -7.86
CA LYS A 144 -0.48 -5.44 -8.92
C LYS A 144 -0.36 -3.94 -9.08
N ILE A 145 0.84 -3.45 -9.29
CA ILE A 145 1.10 -2.04 -9.57
C ILE A 145 0.72 -1.77 -11.04
N VAL A 146 -0.20 -0.84 -11.27
CA VAL A 146 -0.63 -0.40 -12.61
C VAL A 146 -0.10 0.99 -12.97
N ASP A 147 0.31 1.78 -11.96
CA ASP A 147 0.98 3.07 -12.14
C ASP A 147 2.01 3.32 -11.04
N LEU A 148 3.20 3.79 -11.40
CA LEU A 148 4.32 4.11 -10.50
C LEU A 148 4.43 5.61 -10.17
N GLY A 149 3.52 6.45 -10.70
CA GLY A 149 3.40 7.86 -10.37
C GLY A 149 4.25 8.79 -11.21
#